data_AF-A0A212CIW0-F1
#
_entry.id   AF-A0A212CIW0-F1
#
_cell.length_a   1.000
_cell.length_b   1.000
_cell.length_c   1.000
_cell.angle_alpha   90.00
_cell.angle_beta   90.00
_cell.angle_gamma   90.00
#
_symmetry.space_group_name_H-M   'P 1'
#
loop_
_entity.id
_entity.type
_entity.pdbx_description
1 polymer ?
#
loop_
_entity_poly.entity_id
_entity_poly.type
_entity_poly.pdbx_seq_one_letter_code
_entity_poly.pdbx_strand_id
1 'polypeptide(L)'
;MVFFSSYSGIVLCTDVAARGLDIPEVDWIVQYDPPDDPKEYIHRVGRTARGLNGRGHALLILRPEELGFLRYLKQSKVPLSEFEFSWSKISDIQSQLEKLIEKNYFLHKSAQEAYKSYIRAYDSHSLKQIFNVNNLNLPQVALSFGFKVPPFVDLNVNSNDGKVRKRGGGGGFGYQKAKKVEKSKIFKHISRKPSDGSQFSH
;
A
#
# COMPACT_ATOMS: atom_id res chain seq x y z
N MET A 1 -11.46 2.82 -16.28
CA MET A 1 -10.37 3.72 -16.68
C MET A 1 -10.49 3.93 -18.17
N VAL A 2 -10.93 5.11 -18.60
CA VAL A 2 -11.03 5.47 -20.03
C VAL A 2 -10.58 6.91 -20.15
N PHE A 3 -9.50 7.14 -20.89
CA PHE A 3 -9.15 8.45 -21.40
C PHE A 3 -8.72 8.25 -22.85
N PHE A 4 -9.69 8.40 -23.75
CA PHE A 4 -9.45 8.59 -25.17
C PHE A 4 -10.46 9.66 -25.59
N SER A 5 -9.99 10.86 -25.90
CA SER A 5 -10.78 12.00 -26.41
C SER A 5 -11.39 12.97 -25.38
N SER A 6 -10.58 13.59 -24.52
CA SER A 6 -10.98 14.81 -23.80
C SER A 6 -9.79 15.77 -23.70
N TYR A 7 -10.03 17.07 -23.88
CA TYR A 7 -8.99 18.11 -23.87
C TYR A 7 -8.41 18.39 -22.47
N SER A 8 -9.12 17.99 -21.42
CA SER A 8 -8.65 18.06 -20.03
C SER A 8 -9.21 16.89 -19.22
N GLY A 9 -8.51 16.48 -18.18
CA GLY A 9 -8.95 15.40 -17.29
C GLY A 9 -7.95 15.09 -16.19
N ILE A 10 -8.38 14.25 -15.24
CA ILE A 10 -7.54 13.76 -14.14
C ILE A 10 -7.52 12.24 -14.21
N VAL A 11 -6.31 11.67 -14.15
CA VAL A 11 -6.12 10.22 -14.07
C VAL A 11 -5.58 9.87 -12.69
N LEU A 12 -6.35 9.06 -11.96
CA LEU A 12 -5.91 8.46 -10.71
C LEU A 12 -5.34 7.08 -11.00
N CYS A 13 -4.09 6.84 -10.62
CA CYS A 13 -3.42 5.57 -10.83
C CYS A 13 -2.45 5.25 -9.68
N THR A 14 -2.28 3.96 -9.43
CA THR A 14 -1.18 3.43 -8.59
C THR A 14 0.03 3.12 -9.46
N ASP A 15 1.20 2.86 -8.86
CA ASP A 15 2.43 2.56 -9.62
C ASP A 15 2.29 1.37 -10.57
N VAL A 16 1.49 0.38 -10.21
CA VAL A 16 1.23 -0.78 -11.08
C VAL A 16 0.38 -0.36 -12.28
N ALA A 17 -0.70 0.41 -12.03
CA ALA A 17 -1.60 0.85 -13.08
C ALA A 17 -0.94 1.86 -14.04
N ALA A 18 0.04 2.63 -13.56
CA ALA A 18 0.75 3.64 -14.36
C ALA A 18 1.78 3.04 -15.36
N ARG A 19 2.20 1.79 -15.17
CA ARG A 19 3.18 1.14 -16.06
C ARG A 19 2.55 0.85 -17.42
N GLY A 20 3.21 1.30 -18.49
CA GLY A 20 2.72 1.12 -19.86
C GLY A 20 1.66 2.14 -20.30
N LEU A 21 1.26 3.05 -19.41
CA LEU A 21 0.48 4.21 -19.81
C LEU A 21 1.41 5.27 -20.40
N ASP A 22 1.20 5.57 -21.68
CA ASP A 22 1.79 6.72 -22.33
C ASP A 22 0.71 7.79 -22.51
N ILE A 23 0.69 8.74 -21.60
CA ILE A 23 -0.23 9.88 -21.63
C ILE A 23 0.58 11.07 -22.17
N PRO A 24 0.29 11.55 -23.40
CA PRO A 24 0.94 12.73 -23.93
C PRO A 24 0.54 13.97 -23.13
N GLU A 25 1.45 14.95 -23.01
CA GLU A 25 1.15 16.31 -22.53
C GLU A 25 0.55 16.38 -21.11
N VAL A 26 1.20 15.71 -20.14
CA VAL A 26 0.80 15.84 -18.73
C VAL A 26 1.32 17.15 -18.14
N ASP A 27 0.43 18.05 -17.71
CA ASP A 27 0.81 19.32 -17.07
C ASP A 27 1.24 19.16 -15.61
N TRP A 28 0.55 18.28 -14.87
CA TRP A 28 0.72 18.11 -13.42
C TRP A 28 0.85 16.65 -13.03
N ILE A 29 1.86 16.34 -12.23
CA ILE A 29 2.00 15.08 -11.49
C ILE A 29 1.76 15.38 -10.02
N VAL A 30 0.62 14.95 -9.48
CA VAL A 30 0.31 15.05 -8.05
C VAL A 30 0.50 13.69 -7.41
N GLN A 31 1.43 13.60 -6.47
CA GLN A 31 1.72 12.40 -5.71
C GLN A 31 1.09 12.56 -4.33
N TYR A 32 0.00 11.82 -4.10
CA TYR A 32 -0.72 11.86 -2.82
C TYR A 32 0.08 11.21 -1.69
N ASP A 33 0.76 10.10 -1.98
CA ASP A 33 1.66 9.43 -1.05
C ASP A 33 3.09 9.37 -1.63
N PRO A 34 4.13 9.48 -0.78
CA PRO A 34 5.51 9.32 -1.22
C PRO A 34 5.77 7.90 -1.74
N PRO A 35 6.62 7.75 -2.77
CA PRO A 35 7.06 6.42 -3.20
C PRO A 35 8.04 5.81 -2.22
N ASP A 36 8.26 4.50 -2.33
CA ASP A 36 9.15 3.76 -1.44
C ASP A 36 10.65 4.00 -1.76
N ASP A 37 10.96 4.41 -3.00
CA ASP A 37 12.31 4.75 -3.46
C ASP A 37 12.32 6.13 -4.18
N PRO A 38 13.30 7.02 -3.90
CA PRO A 38 13.59 8.21 -4.71
C PRO A 38 13.64 7.97 -6.23
N LYS A 39 14.11 6.81 -6.69
CA LYS A 39 14.11 6.48 -8.13
C LYS A 39 12.70 6.41 -8.70
N GLU A 40 11.75 5.87 -7.94
CA GLU A 40 10.35 5.82 -8.34
C GLU A 40 9.73 7.22 -8.39
N TYR A 41 10.09 8.10 -7.44
CA TYR A 41 9.73 9.52 -7.53
C TYR A 41 10.18 10.12 -8.88
N ILE A 42 11.45 9.93 -9.25
CA ILE A 42 12.01 10.44 -10.51
C ILE A 42 11.25 9.87 -11.72
N HIS A 43 10.92 8.58 -11.70
CA HIS A 43 10.14 7.95 -12.78
C HIS A 43 8.70 8.46 -12.90
N ARG A 44 8.07 8.82 -11.77
CA ARG A 44 6.72 9.42 -11.74
C ARG A 44 6.75 10.84 -12.32
N VAL A 45 7.67 11.69 -11.88
CA VAL A 45 7.75 13.07 -12.39
C VAL A 45 8.27 13.16 -13.82
N GLY A 46 9.04 12.16 -14.29
CA GLY A 46 9.43 12.03 -15.71
C GLY A 46 8.27 11.73 -16.68
N ARG A 47 7.03 11.67 -16.18
CA ARG A 47 5.81 11.58 -17.01
C ARG A 47 5.34 12.95 -17.49
N THR A 48 5.75 14.04 -16.83
CA THR A 48 5.50 15.42 -17.28
C THR A 48 6.75 16.01 -17.94
N ALA A 49 6.67 17.25 -18.44
CA ALA A 49 7.77 18.02 -19.02
C ALA A 49 8.57 17.28 -20.12
N ARG A 50 7.88 16.48 -20.94
CA ARG A 50 8.51 15.73 -22.03
C ARG A 50 8.72 16.61 -23.27
N GLY A 51 9.86 16.45 -23.96
CA GLY A 51 10.20 17.17 -25.20
C GLY A 51 11.03 18.44 -24.99
N LEU A 52 11.54 19.02 -26.09
CA LEU A 52 12.47 20.18 -26.08
C LEU A 52 11.93 21.43 -25.38
N ASN A 53 10.61 21.63 -25.34
CA ASN A 53 9.94 22.75 -24.68
C ASN A 53 8.95 22.30 -23.58
N GLY A 54 9.13 21.08 -23.07
CA GLY A 54 8.21 20.50 -22.09
C GLY A 54 8.19 21.32 -20.80
N ARG A 55 7.01 21.84 -20.45
CA ARG A 55 6.73 22.40 -19.11
C ARG A 55 5.93 21.38 -18.33
N GLY A 56 6.11 21.39 -17.02
CA GLY A 56 5.51 20.40 -16.15
C GLY A 56 5.69 20.75 -14.69
N HIS A 57 4.70 20.39 -13.90
CA HIS A 57 4.70 20.60 -12.46
C HIS A 57 4.59 19.27 -11.74
N ALA A 58 5.31 19.13 -10.63
CA ALA A 58 5.21 17.98 -9.75
C ALA A 58 4.95 18.46 -8.33
N LEU A 59 3.92 17.91 -7.71
CA LEU A 59 3.57 18.16 -6.32
C LEU A 59 3.64 16.85 -5.56
N LEU A 60 4.38 16.82 -4.46
CA LEU A 60 4.44 15.70 -3.53
C LEU A 60 3.82 16.15 -2.21
N ILE A 61 2.78 15.44 -1.79
CA ILE A 61 2.14 15.66 -0.49
C ILE A 61 2.88 14.78 0.52
N LEU A 62 3.27 15.39 1.65
CA LEU A 62 3.93 14.70 2.75
C LEU A 62 3.26 15.08 4.06
N ARG A 63 3.17 14.10 4.96
CA ARG A 63 2.83 14.32 6.36
C ARG A 63 4.08 14.70 7.16
N PRO A 64 3.92 15.33 8.34
CA PRO A 64 5.04 15.69 9.20
C PRO A 64 6.00 14.53 9.51
N GLU A 65 5.48 13.32 9.67
CA GLU A 65 6.25 12.12 9.97
C GLU A 65 7.06 11.62 8.76
N GLU A 66 6.72 12.05 7.55
CA GLU A 66 7.33 11.60 6.29
C GLU A 66 8.42 12.53 5.79
N LEU A 67 8.63 13.68 6.44
CA LEU A 67 9.61 14.70 6.03
C LEU A 67 11.04 14.14 5.91
N GLY A 68 11.35 13.06 6.62
CA GLY A 68 12.63 12.35 6.48
C GLY A 68 12.90 11.87 5.05
N PHE A 69 11.87 11.63 4.23
CA PHE A 69 11.98 11.27 2.82
C PHE A 69 12.67 12.34 1.98
N LEU A 70 12.49 13.63 2.33
CA LEU A 70 13.11 14.75 1.62
C LEU A 70 14.64 14.67 1.62
N ARG A 71 15.24 14.05 2.65
CA ARG A 71 16.70 13.83 2.69
C ARG A 71 17.18 12.98 1.52
N TYR A 72 16.42 11.95 1.16
CA TYR A 72 16.76 11.06 0.07
C TYR A 72 16.60 11.75 -1.28
N LEU A 73 15.55 12.54 -1.46
CA LEU A 73 15.37 13.36 -2.68
C LEU A 73 16.51 14.37 -2.87
N LYS A 74 16.95 15.03 -1.77
CA LYS A 74 18.11 15.94 -1.80
C LYS A 74 19.40 15.21 -2.20
N GLN A 75 19.62 13.99 -1.70
CA GLN A 75 20.77 13.16 -2.08
C GLN A 75 20.73 12.75 -3.56
N SER A 76 19.53 12.51 -4.10
CA SER A 76 19.30 12.27 -5.53
C SER A 76 19.35 13.55 -6.38
N LYS A 77 19.74 14.70 -5.81
CA LYS A 77 19.86 16.01 -6.47
C LYS A 77 18.55 16.52 -7.07
N VAL A 78 17.41 16.14 -6.49
CA VAL A 78 16.11 16.66 -6.87
C VAL A 78 15.92 18.05 -6.23
N PRO A 79 15.71 19.12 -7.01
CA PRO A 79 15.37 20.43 -6.44
C PRO A 79 13.96 20.38 -5.85
N LEU A 80 13.82 20.87 -4.63
CA LEU A 80 12.56 20.88 -3.90
C LEU A 80 12.27 22.29 -3.42
N SER A 81 11.06 22.77 -3.69
CA SER A 81 10.51 24.01 -3.15
C SER A 81 9.29 23.67 -2.31
N GLU A 82 9.24 24.18 -1.09
CA GLU A 82 8.04 24.09 -0.27
C GLU A 82 6.92 24.93 -0.89
N PHE A 83 5.70 24.39 -0.86
CA PHE A 83 4.52 25.04 -1.41
C PHE A 83 3.60 25.47 -0.29
N GLU A 84 3.38 26.77 -0.14
CA GLU A 84 2.42 27.29 0.83
C GLU A 84 1.01 27.28 0.27
N PHE A 85 0.08 26.65 0.99
CA PHE A 85 -1.32 26.56 0.59
C PHE A 85 -2.19 27.60 1.29
N SER A 86 -3.02 28.32 0.52
CA SER A 86 -4.01 29.25 1.07
C SER A 86 -5.27 28.50 1.52
N TRP A 87 -5.29 28.02 2.76
CA TRP A 87 -6.41 27.27 3.34
C TRP A 87 -7.74 28.04 3.36
N SER A 88 -7.69 29.38 3.33
CA SER A 88 -8.87 30.24 3.24
C SER A 88 -9.72 30.03 1.98
N LYS A 89 -9.19 29.38 0.94
CA LYS A 89 -9.90 29.10 -0.31
C LYS A 89 -10.54 27.71 -0.35
N ILE A 90 -10.30 26.86 0.65
CA ILE A 90 -10.81 25.49 0.69
C ILE A 90 -12.07 25.46 1.56
N SER A 91 -13.16 24.93 0.99
CA SER A 91 -14.36 24.62 1.76
C SER A 91 -14.10 23.44 2.69
N ASP A 92 -14.51 23.55 3.95
CA ASP A 92 -14.49 22.42 4.88
C ASP A 92 -15.55 21.38 4.47
N ILE A 93 -15.09 20.25 3.96
CA ILE A 93 -15.91 19.12 3.51
C ILE A 93 -15.96 17.97 4.53
N GLN A 94 -15.29 18.09 5.68
CA GLN A 94 -15.11 16.98 6.62
C GLN A 94 -16.46 16.44 7.10
N SER A 95 -17.34 17.34 7.56
CA SER A 95 -18.66 16.96 8.07
C SER A 95 -19.58 16.35 6.99
N GLN A 96 -19.38 16.71 5.73
CA GLN A 96 -20.15 16.18 4.60
C GLN A 96 -19.67 14.77 4.24
N LEU A 97 -18.36 14.56 4.22
CA LEU A 97 -17.75 13.26 3.96
C LEU A 97 -18.14 12.24 5.02
N GLU A 98 -18.02 12.58 6.31
CA GLU A 98 -18.41 11.70 7.41
C GLU A 98 -19.87 11.28 7.30
N LYS A 99 -20.79 12.23 7.05
CA LYS A 99 -22.22 11.94 6.88
C LYS A 99 -22.49 11.06 5.67
N LEU A 100 -21.76 11.24 4.57
CA LEU A 100 -21.92 10.45 3.35
C LEU A 100 -21.48 8.99 3.59
N ILE A 101 -20.34 8.81 4.25
CA ILE A 101 -19.76 7.51 4.58
C ILE A 101 -20.58 6.79 5.66
N GLU A 102 -21.17 7.51 6.61
CA GLU A 102 -22.03 6.93 7.64
C GLU A 102 -23.39 6.47 7.06
N LYS A 103 -23.97 7.23 6.13
CA LYS A 103 -25.31 6.94 5.59
C LYS A 103 -25.32 5.87 4.51
N ASN A 104 -24.27 5.78 3.70
CA ASN A 104 -24.24 4.86 2.56
C ASN A 104 -23.44 3.61 2.89
N TYR A 105 -24.12 2.47 3.03
CA TYR A 105 -23.49 1.19 3.36
C TYR A 105 -22.38 0.77 2.38
N PHE A 106 -22.58 0.95 1.08
CA PHE A 106 -21.58 0.55 0.08
C PHE A 106 -20.34 1.44 0.16
N LEU A 107 -20.52 2.75 0.34
CA LEU A 107 -19.42 3.67 0.52
C LEU A 107 -18.70 3.42 1.85
N HIS A 108 -19.44 3.17 2.94
CA HIS A 108 -18.88 2.78 4.23
C HIS A 108 -17.94 1.58 4.12
N LYS A 109 -18.44 0.49 3.52
CA LYS A 109 -17.68 -0.75 3.35
C LYS A 109 -16.46 -0.53 2.45
N SER A 110 -16.63 0.22 1.36
CA SER A 110 -15.54 0.53 0.43
C SER A 110 -14.46 1.39 1.08
N ALA A 111 -14.85 2.39 1.87
CA ALA A 111 -13.94 3.25 2.62
C ALA A 111 -13.19 2.48 3.71
N GLN A 112 -13.85 1.52 4.36
CA GLN A 112 -13.22 0.67 5.37
C GLN A 112 -12.13 -0.20 4.74
N GLU A 113 -12.41 -0.81 3.59
CA GLU A 113 -11.41 -1.60 2.85
C GLU A 113 -10.29 -0.72 2.29
N ALA A 114 -10.61 0.49 1.82
CA ALA A 114 -9.61 1.46 1.37
C ALA A 114 -8.68 1.89 2.52
N TYR A 115 -9.22 2.18 3.69
CA TYR A 115 -8.44 2.49 4.89
C TYR A 115 -7.52 1.33 5.30
N LYS A 116 -8.04 0.10 5.35
CA LYS A 116 -7.22 -1.09 5.65
C LYS A 116 -6.10 -1.28 4.62
N SER A 117 -6.43 -1.12 3.34
CA SER A 117 -5.46 -1.22 2.24
C SER A 117 -4.36 -0.17 2.37
N TYR A 118 -4.74 1.07 2.69
CA TYR A 118 -3.82 2.18 2.93
C TYR A 118 -2.84 1.88 4.05
N ILE A 119 -3.34 1.46 5.21
CA ILE A 119 -2.49 1.15 6.37
C ILE A 119 -1.55 -0.03 6.07
N ARG A 120 -2.02 -1.06 5.36
CA ARG A 120 -1.17 -2.18 4.93
C ARG A 120 -0.12 -1.78 3.90
N ALA A 121 -0.48 -0.93 2.94
CA ALA A 121 0.46 -0.40 1.97
C ALA A 121 1.54 0.44 2.68
N TYR A 122 1.14 1.28 3.63
CA TYR A 122 2.07 2.03 4.48
C TYR A 122 3.00 1.09 5.24
N ASP A 123 2.46 0.02 5.84
CA ASP A 123 3.24 -1.03 6.51
C ASP A 123 4.08 -1.90 5.56
N SER A 124 3.91 -1.80 4.24
CA SER A 124 4.73 -2.55 3.30
C SER A 124 5.98 -1.80 2.84
N HIS A 125 6.08 -0.51 3.16
CA HIS A 125 7.23 0.32 2.77
C HIS A 125 8.54 -0.23 3.33
N SER A 126 9.60 -0.17 2.53
CA SER A 126 10.94 -0.64 2.89
C SER A 126 11.65 0.32 3.85
N LEU A 127 11.43 1.64 3.73
CA LEU A 127 12.07 2.67 4.57
C LEU A 127 11.38 2.81 5.94
N LYS A 128 11.44 1.78 6.77
CA LYS A 128 10.79 1.72 8.11
C LYS A 128 11.19 2.83 9.08
N GLN A 129 12.37 3.42 8.90
CA GLN A 129 12.81 4.57 9.69
C GLN A 129 11.99 5.85 9.42
N ILE A 130 11.33 5.94 8.27
CA ILE A 130 10.46 7.07 7.90
C ILE A 130 9.00 6.61 7.91
N PHE A 131 8.70 5.56 7.15
CA PHE A 131 7.35 5.04 6.98
C PHE A 131 7.06 3.98 8.03
N ASN A 132 6.82 4.44 9.26
CA ASN A 132 6.49 3.58 10.40
C ASN A 132 5.02 3.74 10.79
N VAL A 133 4.24 2.67 10.65
CA VAL A 133 2.82 2.67 11.02
C VAL A 133 2.61 2.97 12.50
N ASN A 134 3.55 2.61 13.37
CA ASN A 134 3.44 2.89 14.80
C ASN A 134 3.57 4.38 15.14
N ASN A 135 4.23 5.16 14.27
CA ASN A 135 4.33 6.60 14.41
C ASN A 135 3.22 7.34 13.64
N LEU A 136 2.36 6.60 12.93
CA LEU A 136 1.33 7.18 12.12
C LEU A 136 0.14 7.62 12.98
N ASN A 137 -0.34 8.85 12.74
CA ASN A 137 -1.54 9.34 13.40
C ASN A 137 -2.81 8.68 12.82
N LEU A 138 -3.10 7.46 13.28
CA LEU A 138 -4.25 6.66 12.84
C LEU A 138 -5.60 7.40 12.97
N PRO A 139 -5.87 8.19 14.04
CA PRO A 139 -7.06 9.03 14.11
C PRO A 139 -7.21 10.01 12.93
N GLN A 140 -6.16 10.74 12.60
CA GLN A 140 -6.20 11.71 11.48
C GLN A 140 -6.35 11.02 10.12
N VAL A 141 -5.67 9.88 9.94
CA VAL A 141 -5.86 9.06 8.75
C VAL A 141 -7.29 8.54 8.68
N ALA A 142 -7.88 8.06 9.77
CA ALA A 142 -9.27 7.60 9.77
C ALA A 142 -10.24 8.72 9.36
N LEU A 143 -10.02 9.95 9.84
CA LEU A 143 -10.81 11.12 9.46
C LEU A 143 -10.76 11.41 7.96
N SER A 144 -9.59 11.22 7.31
CA SER A 144 -9.47 11.41 5.85
C SER A 144 -10.24 10.38 5.02
N PHE A 145 -10.57 9.22 5.60
CA PHE A 145 -11.47 8.22 5.00
C PHE A 145 -12.93 8.39 5.45
N GLY A 146 -13.24 9.44 6.22
CA GLY A 146 -14.58 9.75 6.72
C GLY A 146 -14.99 8.99 7.98
N PHE A 147 -14.03 8.42 8.72
CA PHE A 147 -14.29 7.71 9.98
C PHE A 147 -13.87 8.55 11.19
N LYS A 148 -14.81 8.77 12.12
CA LYS A 148 -14.51 9.40 13.42
C LYS A 148 -13.69 8.51 14.35
N VAL A 149 -13.87 7.20 14.22
CA VAL A 149 -13.16 6.18 14.99
C VAL A 149 -12.42 5.29 14.00
N PRO A 150 -11.09 5.09 14.17
CA PRO A 150 -10.31 4.24 13.29
C PRO A 150 -10.88 2.81 13.21
N PRO A 151 -11.18 2.31 12.00
CA PRO A 151 -11.52 0.90 11.83
C PRO A 151 -10.35 0.01 12.26
N PHE A 152 -10.65 -1.16 12.83
CA PHE A 152 -9.61 -2.13 13.18
C PHE A 152 -8.88 -2.63 11.92
N VAL A 153 -7.55 -2.68 11.99
CA VAL A 153 -6.67 -3.25 10.95
C VAL A 153 -5.81 -4.31 11.60
N ASP A 154 -5.88 -5.53 11.09
CA ASP A 154 -4.95 -6.58 11.46
C ASP A 154 -3.62 -6.33 10.76
N LEU A 155 -2.68 -5.76 11.51
CA LEU A 155 -1.30 -5.57 11.11
C LEU A 155 -0.51 -6.74 11.64
N ASN A 156 0.16 -7.48 10.75
CA ASN A 156 1.12 -8.51 11.15
C ASN A 156 2.43 -7.82 11.56
N VAL A 157 2.34 -6.95 12.58
CA VAL A 157 3.49 -6.26 13.14
C VAL A 157 4.37 -7.35 13.73
N ASN A 158 5.47 -7.65 13.04
CA ASN A 158 6.53 -8.51 13.57
C ASN A 158 6.97 -7.91 14.90
N SER A 159 6.36 -8.41 15.97
CA SER A 159 6.59 -7.97 17.33
C SER A 159 7.96 -8.52 17.71
N ASN A 160 9.00 -7.76 17.37
CA ASN A 160 10.30 -7.87 18.03
C ASN A 160 10.31 -7.09 19.36
N ASP A 161 9.12 -6.74 19.87
CA ASP A 161 8.93 -6.27 21.23
C ASP A 161 8.79 -7.48 22.16
N GLY A 162 9.55 -7.45 23.25
CA GLY A 162 9.88 -8.61 24.06
C GLY A 162 8.65 -9.40 24.51
N LYS A 163 8.79 -10.73 24.53
CA LYS A 163 7.89 -11.66 25.22
C LYS A 163 7.43 -11.04 26.54
N VAL A 164 6.20 -10.51 26.55
CA VAL A 164 5.47 -10.28 27.79
C VAL A 164 5.31 -11.64 28.42
N ARG A 165 6.15 -11.92 29.43
CA ARG A 165 6.03 -13.09 30.29
C ARG A 165 4.59 -13.09 30.80
N LYS A 166 3.80 -14.09 30.39
CA LYS A 166 2.54 -14.44 31.04
C LYS A 166 2.82 -14.43 32.54
N ARG A 167 2.24 -13.47 33.26
CA ARG A 167 2.19 -13.47 34.72
C ARG A 167 1.54 -14.80 35.11
N GLY A 168 2.30 -15.64 35.79
CA GLY A 168 1.85 -16.94 36.27
C GLY A 168 0.72 -16.74 37.27
N GLY A 169 -0.52 -16.91 36.80
CA GLY A 169 -1.64 -17.26 37.66
C GLY A 169 -1.59 -18.76 37.87
N GLY A 170 -1.27 -19.18 39.09
CA GLY A 170 -1.30 -20.58 39.49
C GLY A 170 -2.72 -21.15 39.45
N GLY A 171 -2.83 -22.41 39.07
CA GLY A 171 -4.05 -23.20 39.25
C GLY A 171 -4.24 -24.26 38.18
N GLY A 172 -4.09 -25.53 38.57
CA GLY A 172 -4.81 -26.63 37.91
C GLY A 172 -3.98 -27.59 37.05
N PHE A 173 -3.49 -28.64 37.71
CA PHE A 173 -3.46 -30.05 37.29
C PHE A 173 -3.53 -30.40 35.79
N GLY A 174 -2.51 -31.12 35.31
CA GLY A 174 -2.59 -31.84 34.02
C GLY A 174 -1.27 -32.38 33.51
N TYR A 175 -0.70 -33.38 34.18
CA TYR A 175 0.47 -34.12 33.71
C TYR A 175 0.09 -35.02 32.53
N GLN A 176 0.55 -34.75 31.31
CA GLN A 176 0.62 -35.75 30.24
C GLN A 176 1.95 -35.69 29.48
N LYS A 177 2.61 -36.85 29.53
CA LYS A 177 3.97 -37.17 29.10
C LYS A 177 4.07 -37.19 27.57
N ALA A 178 5.12 -36.58 27.02
CA ALA A 178 5.43 -36.60 25.60
C ALA A 178 5.73 -38.03 25.10
N LYS A 179 4.98 -38.49 24.08
CA LYS A 179 5.35 -39.65 23.25
C LYS A 179 5.98 -39.15 21.95
N LYS A 180 7.27 -39.42 21.80
CA LYS A 180 8.06 -39.28 20.58
C LYS A 180 7.53 -40.29 19.56
N VAL A 181 6.95 -39.82 18.46
CA VAL A 181 6.56 -40.67 17.33
C VAL A 181 7.35 -40.22 16.11
N GLU A 182 8.39 -41.00 15.78
CA GLU A 182 9.00 -41.00 14.45
C GLU A 182 7.95 -41.45 13.43
N LYS A 183 7.68 -40.62 12.42
CA LYS A 183 7.01 -41.07 11.20
C LYS A 183 8.04 -41.17 10.09
N SER A 184 8.38 -42.41 9.77
CA SER A 184 9.13 -42.85 8.60
C SER A 184 8.46 -42.39 7.31
N LYS A 185 9.27 -41.91 6.36
CA LYS A 185 8.85 -41.60 4.98
C LYS A 185 8.66 -42.91 4.22
N ILE A 186 7.45 -43.17 3.73
CA ILE A 186 7.15 -44.29 2.82
C ILE A 186 7.11 -43.73 1.39
N PHE A 187 8.07 -44.13 0.56
CA PHE A 187 8.06 -43.89 -0.88
C PHE A 187 7.34 -45.04 -1.58
N LYS A 188 6.30 -44.73 -2.38
CA LYS A 188 5.65 -45.70 -3.28
C LYS A 188 6.40 -45.74 -4.61
N HIS A 189 6.93 -46.92 -4.93
CA HIS A 189 7.57 -47.24 -6.21
C HIS A 189 6.49 -47.50 -7.27
N ILE A 190 6.53 -46.77 -8.39
CA ILE A 190 5.68 -47.01 -9.56
C ILE A 190 6.44 -47.96 -10.49
N SER A 191 6.01 -49.22 -10.58
CA SER A 191 6.54 -50.19 -11.55
C SER A 191 5.75 -50.13 -12.86
N ARG A 192 6.44 -49.90 -13.98
CA ARG A 192 5.95 -50.05 -15.34
C ARG A 192 5.62 -51.53 -15.63
N LYS A 193 4.52 -51.80 -16.34
CA LYS A 193 4.27 -53.08 -17.01
C LYS A 193 4.37 -52.89 -18.54
N PRO A 194 4.92 -53.88 -19.27
CA PRO A 194 4.98 -53.87 -20.73
C PRO A 194 3.78 -54.58 -21.36
N SER A 195 3.43 -54.22 -22.58
CA SER A 195 2.62 -55.04 -23.49
C SER A 195 3.07 -54.79 -24.93
N ASP A 196 3.79 -55.76 -25.51
CA ASP A 196 3.78 -56.09 -26.95
C ASP A 196 2.33 -56.34 -27.40
N GLY A 197 1.89 -56.20 -28.65
CA GLY A 197 2.54 -55.99 -29.93
C GLY A 197 1.67 -56.62 -31.04
N SER A 198 1.63 -56.00 -32.22
CA SER A 198 1.24 -56.50 -33.55
C SER A 198 -0.25 -56.64 -34.01
N GLN A 199 -0.59 -55.78 -34.99
CA GLN A 199 -1.11 -56.02 -36.38
C GLN A 199 -2.41 -56.85 -36.62
N PHE A 200 -3.41 -56.29 -37.33
CA PHE A 200 -3.61 -56.35 -38.81
C PHE A 200 -4.96 -55.74 -39.27
N SER A 201 -4.88 -55.11 -40.44
CA SER A 201 -5.86 -54.75 -41.49
C SER A 201 -7.26 -55.39 -41.55
N HIS A 202 -8.27 -54.59 -41.95
CA HIS A 202 -8.86 -54.62 -43.31
C HIS A 202 -9.64 -53.34 -43.63
#